data_AF-A0A3N5ZID9-F1
#
_entry.id   AF-A0A3N5ZID9-F1
#
_cell.length_a   1.000
_cell.length_b   1.000
_cell.length_c   1.000
_cell.angle_alpha   90.00
_cell.angle_beta   90.00
_cell.angle_gamma   90.00
#
_symmetry.space_group_name_H-M   'P 1'
#
loop_
_entity.id
_entity.type
_entity.pdbx_description
1 polymer ?
#
loop_
_entity_poly.entity_id
_entity_poly.type
_entity_poly.pdbx_seq_one_letter_code
_entity_poly.pdbx_strand_id
1 'polypeptide(L)'
;MVSEIQSKIAHSIKSLHHRKSTVPDFSHYPALPITKHKDEIIHAIQKNQVLIISGATGSGKTTQIPRYCLAAGRGLYGKIGCTQPRRIAAVAVAERIAEEIGETVGNGVGYKIRFKDHTSPDGFIKVMTDGILLAEAQSDRFLNEYDTLIVDEAHERSLNIDFILGLLKTLLKKRK
;
A
#
# COMPACT_ATOMS: atom_id res chain seq x y z
N MET A 1 20.32 -22.61 -13.31
CA MET A 1 18.98 -22.19 -13.76
C MET A 1 17.85 -22.87 -13.00
N VAL A 2 17.66 -24.20 -13.06
CA VAL A 2 16.57 -24.88 -12.30
C VAL A 2 16.74 -24.76 -10.78
N SER A 3 17.96 -24.95 -10.27
CA SER A 3 18.29 -24.82 -8.85
C SER A 3 18.07 -23.40 -8.30
N GLU A 4 18.39 -22.37 -9.08
CA GLU A 4 18.18 -20.96 -8.70
C GLU A 4 16.69 -20.61 -8.62
N ILE A 5 15.89 -21.12 -9.55
CA ILE A 5 14.43 -20.91 -9.54
C ILE A 5 13.82 -21.61 -8.33
N GLN A 6 14.23 -22.85 -8.03
CA GLN A 6 13.78 -23.57 -6.84
C GLN A 6 14.11 -22.83 -5.54
N SER A 7 15.33 -22.29 -5.42
CA SER A 7 15.74 -21.48 -4.28
C SER A 7 14.88 -20.22 -4.11
N LYS A 8 14.61 -19.50 -5.21
CA LYS A 8 13.73 -18.32 -5.20
C LYS A 8 12.31 -18.67 -4.78
N ILE A 9 11.75 -19.77 -5.29
CA ILE A 9 10.42 -20.26 -4.91
C ILE A 9 10.37 -20.58 -3.42
N ALA A 10 11.35 -21.31 -2.89
CA ALA A 10 11.40 -21.65 -1.47
C ALA A 10 11.48 -20.39 -0.59
N HIS A 11 12.29 -19.41 -0.99
CA HIS A 11 12.36 -18.12 -0.32
C HIS A 11 11.01 -17.37 -0.33
N SER A 12 10.34 -17.31 -1.49
CA SER A 12 9.02 -16.68 -1.61
C SER A 12 7.96 -17.35 -0.76
N ILE A 13 7.93 -18.68 -0.70
CA ILE A 13 6.99 -19.44 0.16
C ILE A 13 7.27 -19.13 1.64
N LYS A 14 8.54 -19.14 2.05
CA LYS A 14 8.93 -18.81 3.43
C LYS A 14 8.54 -17.39 3.81
N SER A 15 8.78 -16.43 2.93
CA SER A 15 8.40 -15.02 3.14
C SER A 15 6.88 -14.88 3.27
N LEU A 16 6.10 -15.56 2.43
CA LEU A 16 4.63 -15.54 2.52
C LEU A 16 4.13 -16.17 3.82
N HIS A 17 4.68 -17.31 4.25
CA HIS A 17 4.31 -17.92 5.53
C HIS A 17 4.65 -17.00 6.71
N HIS A 18 5.83 -16.37 6.68
CA HIS A 18 6.22 -15.40 7.71
C HIS A 18 5.23 -14.23 7.75
N ARG A 19 4.97 -13.58 6.62
CA ARG A 19 4.03 -12.45 6.52
C ARG A 19 2.63 -12.83 6.99
N LYS A 20 2.12 -14.01 6.62
CA LYS A 20 0.81 -14.50 7.09
C LYS A 20 0.76 -14.68 8.61
N SER A 21 1.87 -15.07 9.25
CA SER A 21 1.95 -15.25 10.70
C SER A 21 2.14 -13.95 11.49
N THR A 22 2.58 -12.87 10.83
CA THR A 22 2.92 -11.59 11.46
C THR A 22 1.99 -10.46 11.05
N VAL A 23 0.87 -10.76 10.39
CA VAL A 23 -0.12 -9.75 10.03
C VAL A 23 -0.64 -9.09 11.31
N PRO A 24 -0.60 -7.75 11.40
CA PRO A 24 -1.10 -7.05 12.59
C PRO A 24 -2.62 -7.22 12.73
N ASP A 25 -3.12 -7.10 13.95
CA ASP A 25 -4.56 -7.02 14.16
C ASP A 25 -5.09 -5.69 13.59
N PHE A 26 -6.06 -5.80 12.69
CA PHE A 26 -6.72 -4.65 12.06
C PHE A 26 -8.24 -4.68 12.29
N SER A 27 -8.73 -5.50 13.22
CA SER A 27 -10.16 -5.75 13.46
C SER A 27 -10.93 -4.53 13.98
N HIS A 28 -10.26 -3.57 14.61
CA HIS A 28 -10.90 -2.40 15.22
C HIS A 28 -10.99 -1.19 14.27
N TYR A 29 -12.18 -0.90 13.72
CA TYR A 29 -12.38 0.26 12.83
C TYR A 29 -13.09 1.42 13.54
N PRO A 30 -12.54 2.65 13.49
CA PRO A 30 -13.21 3.82 14.06
C PRO A 30 -14.51 4.15 13.33
N ALA A 31 -15.42 4.85 14.01
CA ALA A 31 -16.68 5.32 13.44
C ALA A 31 -16.44 6.52 12.51
N LEU A 32 -16.07 6.24 11.25
CA LEU A 32 -15.87 7.22 10.18
C LEU A 32 -16.91 7.04 9.07
N PRO A 33 -17.19 8.06 8.23
CA PRO A 33 -18.12 7.93 7.12
C PRO A 33 -17.82 6.74 6.20
N ILE A 34 -16.54 6.48 5.91
CA ILE A 34 -16.12 5.36 5.06
C ILE A 34 -16.39 3.98 5.70
N THR A 35 -16.44 3.88 7.03
CA THR A 35 -16.64 2.60 7.74
C THR A 35 -17.98 1.95 7.39
N LYS A 36 -18.99 2.74 7.03
CA LYS A 36 -20.30 2.24 6.56
C LYS A 36 -20.20 1.44 5.26
N HIS A 37 -19.15 1.67 4.47
CA HIS A 37 -18.90 1.02 3.18
C HIS A 37 -17.77 -0.01 3.25
N LYS A 38 -17.31 -0.37 4.47
CA LYS A 38 -16.16 -1.27 4.66
C LYS A 38 -16.28 -2.56 3.85
N ASP A 39 -17.37 -3.30 4.02
CA ASP A 39 -17.53 -4.63 3.41
C ASP A 39 -17.67 -4.52 1.89
N GLU A 40 -18.36 -3.48 1.40
CA GLU A 40 -18.47 -3.14 -0.02
C GLU A 40 -17.09 -2.87 -0.64
N ILE A 41 -16.26 -2.06 0.03
CA ILE A 41 -14.92 -1.71 -0.43
C ILE A 41 -14.00 -2.93 -0.42
N ILE A 42 -14.00 -3.73 0.65
CA ILE A 42 -13.18 -4.96 0.75
C ILE A 42 -13.52 -5.91 -0.41
N HIS A 43 -14.82 -6.14 -0.65
CA HIS A 43 -15.26 -6.99 -1.75
C HIS A 43 -14.88 -6.42 -3.11
N ALA A 44 -14.98 -5.10 -3.28
CA ALA A 44 -14.56 -4.44 -4.51
C ALA A 44 -13.04 -4.58 -4.75
N ILE A 45 -12.20 -4.49 -3.70
CA ILE A 45 -10.75 -4.70 -3.78
C ILE A 45 -10.41 -6.14 -4.18
N GLN A 46 -11.19 -7.13 -3.72
CA GLN A 46 -10.98 -8.53 -4.08
C GLN A 46 -11.34 -8.82 -5.54
N LYS A 47 -12.42 -8.20 -6.04
CA LYS A 47 -12.97 -8.49 -7.37
C LYS A 47 -12.38 -7.68 -8.52
N ASN A 48 -11.79 -6.52 -8.22
CA ASN A 48 -11.35 -5.58 -9.25
C ASN A 48 -9.83 -5.37 -9.18
N GLN A 49 -9.18 -5.39 -10.35
CA GLN A 49 -7.76 -5.05 -10.47
C GLN A 49 -7.50 -3.55 -10.26
N VAL A 50 -8.48 -2.71 -10.63
CA VAL A 50 -8.47 -1.25 -10.45
C VAL A 50 -9.80 -0.84 -9.84
N LEU A 51 -9.74 -0.06 -8.77
CA LEU A 51 -10.91 0.49 -8.08
C LEU A 51 -10.71 2.00 -7.89
N ILE A 52 -11.73 2.77 -8.24
CA ILE A 52 -11.76 4.21 -7.98
C ILE A 52 -12.64 4.43 -6.75
N ILE A 53 -12.07 5.04 -5.71
CA ILE A 53 -12.79 5.37 -4.48
C ILE A 53 -12.86 6.89 -4.37
N SER A 54 -14.08 7.43 -4.35
CA SER A 54 -14.33 8.85 -4.15
C SER A 54 -15.08 9.10 -2.83
N GLY A 55 -14.90 10.28 -2.27
CA GLY A 55 -15.58 10.70 -1.04
C GLY A 55 -15.01 12.01 -0.52
N ALA A 56 -15.75 12.71 0.34
CA ALA A 56 -15.33 14.00 0.89
C ALA A 56 -14.02 13.92 1.69
N THR A 57 -13.29 15.04 1.78
CA THR A 57 -12.15 15.17 2.70
C THR A 57 -12.61 14.90 4.14
N GLY A 58 -11.77 14.23 4.93
CA GLY A 58 -12.13 13.83 6.30
C GLY A 58 -13.03 12.59 6.39
N SER A 59 -13.41 11.95 5.28
CA SER A 59 -14.23 10.73 5.32
C SER A 59 -13.48 9.48 5.84
N GLY A 60 -12.16 9.56 5.98
CA GLY A 60 -11.30 8.46 6.44
C GLY A 60 -10.61 7.65 5.34
N LYS A 61 -10.72 8.04 4.06
CA LYS A 61 -10.13 7.28 2.92
C LYS A 61 -8.66 6.92 3.13
N THR A 62 -7.83 7.93 3.35
CA THR A 62 -6.37 7.80 3.41
C THR A 62 -5.90 6.87 4.53
N THR A 63 -6.60 6.83 5.67
CA THR A 63 -6.23 5.97 6.81
C THR A 63 -6.89 4.59 6.75
N GLN A 64 -8.12 4.49 6.24
CA GLN A 64 -8.88 3.23 6.27
C GLN A 64 -8.63 2.33 5.06
N ILE A 65 -8.45 2.88 3.85
CA ILE A 65 -8.31 2.05 2.64
C ILE A 65 -7.11 1.09 2.73
N PRO A 66 -5.91 1.49 3.20
CA PRO A 66 -4.79 0.55 3.38
C PRO A 66 -5.14 -0.62 4.32
N ARG A 67 -5.94 -0.36 5.36
CA ARG A 67 -6.40 -1.39 6.30
C ARG A 67 -7.47 -2.29 5.69
N TYR A 68 -8.31 -1.77 4.81
CA TYR A 68 -9.26 -2.57 4.03
C TYR A 68 -8.54 -3.43 2.99
N CYS A 69 -7.42 -2.96 2.43
CA CYS A 69 -6.56 -3.79 1.59
C CYS A 69 -6.01 -4.99 2.38
N LEU A 70 -5.52 -4.79 3.61
CA LEU A 70 -5.11 -5.90 4.50
C LEU A 70 -6.24 -6.90 4.72
N ALA A 71 -7.44 -6.41 5.08
CA ALA A 71 -8.62 -7.26 5.27
C ALA A 71 -9.03 -8.00 3.98
N ALA A 72 -8.77 -7.42 2.81
CA ALA A 72 -8.97 -8.04 1.51
C ALA A 72 -7.89 -9.08 1.15
N GLY A 73 -6.91 -9.35 2.02
CA GLY A 73 -5.81 -10.29 1.79
C GLY A 73 -4.64 -9.71 0.99
N ARG A 74 -4.56 -8.38 0.85
CA ARG A 74 -3.41 -7.69 0.25
C ARG A 74 -2.29 -7.49 1.27
N GLY A 75 -1.11 -7.11 0.82
CA GLY A 75 0.06 -6.95 1.69
C GLY A 75 0.76 -8.27 2.03
N LEU A 76 0.35 -9.40 1.45
CA LEU A 76 0.92 -10.73 1.72
C LEU A 76 1.94 -11.18 0.67
N TYR A 77 1.75 -10.77 -0.58
CA TYR A 77 2.62 -11.12 -1.71
C TYR A 77 3.60 -9.99 -2.04
N GLY A 78 3.38 -8.82 -1.46
CA GLY A 78 4.23 -7.64 -1.47
C GLY A 78 3.71 -6.66 -0.42
N LYS A 79 4.15 -5.41 -0.46
CA LYS A 79 3.62 -4.34 0.39
C LYS A 79 2.40 -3.68 -0.26
N ILE A 80 1.57 -3.04 0.58
CA ILE A 80 0.59 -2.05 0.15
C ILE A 80 1.31 -0.70 0.14
N GLY A 81 1.54 -0.13 -1.04
CA GLY A 81 2.14 1.20 -1.20
C GLY A 81 1.05 2.26 -1.32
N CYS A 82 1.07 3.29 -0.47
CA CYS A 82 0.14 4.41 -0.53
C CYS A 82 0.91 5.69 -0.85
N THR A 83 0.62 6.34 -1.97
CA THR A 83 1.23 7.63 -2.29
C THR A 83 0.44 8.78 -1.68
N GLN A 84 1.13 9.84 -1.29
CA GLN A 84 0.53 11.06 -0.77
C GLN A 84 1.41 12.26 -1.22
N PRO A 85 0.87 13.26 -1.95
CA PRO A 85 1.67 14.35 -2.52
C PRO A 85 2.48 15.15 -1.49
N ARG A 86 1.98 15.27 -0.25
CA ARG A 86 2.60 16.08 0.80
C ARG A 86 3.43 15.24 1.77
N ARG A 87 4.70 15.61 1.98
CA ARG A 87 5.63 14.91 2.91
C ARG A 87 5.09 14.80 4.34
N ILE A 88 4.59 15.91 4.90
CA ILE A 88 4.08 15.94 6.29
C ILE A 88 2.83 15.07 6.40
N ALA A 89 1.95 15.12 5.41
CA ALA A 89 0.76 14.26 5.38
C ALA A 89 1.15 12.77 5.27
N ALA A 90 2.14 12.41 4.44
CA ALA A 90 2.61 11.04 4.33
C ALA A 90 3.11 10.48 5.67
N VAL A 91 3.84 11.29 6.45
CA VAL A 91 4.31 10.92 7.80
C VAL A 91 3.14 10.77 8.76
N ALA A 92 2.28 11.78 8.85
CA ALA A 92 1.13 11.78 9.76
C ALA A 92 0.14 10.64 9.47
N VAL A 93 -0.07 10.32 8.19
CA VAL A 93 -0.91 9.19 7.77
C VAL A 93 -0.31 7.86 8.21
N ALA A 94 1.00 7.65 8.03
CA ALA A 94 1.66 6.42 8.48
C ALA A 94 1.59 6.27 10.00
N GLU A 95 1.86 7.33 10.74
CA GLU A 95 1.74 7.36 12.20
C GLU A 95 0.30 7.03 12.65
N ARG A 96 -0.70 7.62 11.99
CA ARG A 96 -2.10 7.37 12.30
C ARG A 96 -2.53 5.94 11.99
N ILE A 97 -2.12 5.38 10.86
CA ILE A 97 -2.44 3.99 10.52
C ILE A 97 -1.79 3.04 11.52
N ALA A 98 -0.52 3.28 11.91
CA ALA A 98 0.19 2.49 12.91
C ALA A 98 -0.54 2.52 14.27
N GLU A 99 -0.91 3.72 14.74
CA GLU A 99 -1.70 3.90 15.97
C GLU A 99 -3.01 3.10 15.93
N GLU A 100 -3.74 3.16 14.81
CA GLU A 100 -5.03 2.48 14.66
C GLU A 100 -4.95 0.94 14.59
N ILE A 101 -3.78 0.38 14.28
CA ILE A 101 -3.52 -1.07 14.34
C ILE A 101 -2.75 -1.48 15.61
N GLY A 102 -2.55 -0.54 16.55
CA GLY A 102 -1.87 -0.81 17.83
C GLY A 102 -0.36 -1.02 17.71
N GLU A 103 0.29 -0.47 16.67
CA GLU A 103 1.73 -0.59 16.45
C GLU A 103 2.44 0.77 16.43
N THR A 104 3.77 0.73 16.54
CA THR A 104 4.64 1.87 16.28
C THR A 104 5.03 1.94 14.81
N VAL A 105 5.05 3.15 14.25
CA VAL A 105 5.56 3.38 12.89
C VAL A 105 7.00 2.85 12.75
N GLY A 106 7.27 2.18 11.64
CA GLY A 106 8.53 1.47 11.39
C GLY A 106 8.42 -0.05 11.55
N ASN A 107 7.30 -0.57 12.09
CA ASN A 107 7.02 -2.01 12.15
C ASN A 107 6.16 -2.46 10.96
N GLY A 108 4.89 -2.84 11.17
CA GLY A 108 3.97 -3.24 10.11
C GLY A 108 3.53 -2.09 9.20
N VAL A 109 3.64 -0.85 9.67
CA VAL A 109 3.36 0.38 8.90
C VAL A 109 4.58 1.28 8.94
N GLY A 110 5.02 1.78 7.80
CA GLY A 110 6.14 2.70 7.70
C GLY A 110 5.92 3.78 6.66
N TYR A 111 6.85 4.73 6.59
CA TYR A 111 6.85 5.72 5.51
C TYR A 111 8.22 5.94 4.89
N LYS A 112 8.19 6.39 3.63
CA LYS A 112 9.37 6.80 2.89
C LYS A 112 9.12 8.11 2.17
N ILE A 113 9.89 9.12 2.54
CA ILE A 113 9.89 10.44 1.92
C ILE A 113 11.32 10.79 1.53
N ARG A 114 11.49 11.88 0.76
CA ARG A 114 12.85 12.33 0.42
C ARG A 114 13.69 12.52 1.69
N PHE A 115 14.87 11.89 1.69
CA PHE A 115 15.87 11.88 2.76
C PHE A 115 15.48 11.15 4.06
N LYS A 116 14.33 10.48 4.12
CA LYS A 116 13.88 9.81 5.34
C LYS A 116 13.12 8.53 5.01
N ASP A 117 13.65 7.40 5.45
CA ASP A 117 13.06 6.07 5.29
C ASP A 117 12.86 5.47 6.69
N HIS A 118 11.60 5.32 7.10
CA HIS A 118 11.18 4.68 8.34
C HIS A 118 10.29 3.48 7.99
N THR A 119 10.80 2.59 7.13
CA THR A 119 10.12 1.37 6.73
C THR A 119 10.84 0.13 7.27
N SER A 120 10.06 -0.91 7.55
CA SER A 120 10.60 -2.25 7.79
C SER A 120 10.64 -3.06 6.49
N PRO A 121 11.66 -3.91 6.29
CA PRO A 121 11.63 -4.96 5.26
C PRO A 121 10.37 -5.84 5.35
N ASP A 122 9.96 -6.17 6.58
CA ASP A 122 8.82 -7.04 6.89
C ASP A 122 7.49 -6.27 7.03
N GLY A 123 7.52 -4.95 6.83
CA GLY A 123 6.32 -4.11 6.88
C GLY A 123 5.26 -4.51 5.84
N PHE A 124 4.02 -4.15 6.13
CA PHE A 124 2.85 -4.42 5.29
C PHE A 124 2.43 -3.18 4.50
N ILE A 125 2.41 -2.01 5.14
CA ILE A 125 1.98 -0.76 4.54
C ILE A 125 3.16 0.20 4.47
N LYS A 126 3.43 0.72 3.27
CA LYS A 126 4.39 1.80 3.04
C LYS A 126 3.65 3.04 2.56
N VAL A 127 3.63 4.10 3.36
CA VAL A 127 3.17 5.42 2.90
C VAL A 127 4.35 6.19 2.33
N MET A 128 4.20 6.81 1.17
CA MET A 128 5.30 7.48 0.51
C MET A 128 4.84 8.71 -0.26
N THR A 129 5.77 9.61 -0.58
CA THR A 129 5.45 10.67 -1.54
C THR A 129 5.44 10.12 -2.96
N ASP A 130 4.67 10.75 -3.85
CA ASP A 130 4.59 10.41 -5.28
C ASP A 130 5.99 10.29 -5.92
N GLY A 131 6.87 11.24 -5.62
CA GLY A 131 8.25 11.24 -6.13
C GLY A 131 9.10 10.06 -5.67
N ILE A 132 8.79 9.46 -4.51
CA ILE A 132 9.47 8.25 -4.05
C ILE A 132 9.00 7.04 -4.86
N LEU A 133 7.68 6.90 -5.12
CA LEU A 133 7.18 5.82 -5.98
C LEU A 133 7.77 5.92 -7.40
N LEU A 134 7.83 7.13 -7.96
CA LEU A 134 8.45 7.37 -9.26
C LEU A 134 9.94 7.04 -9.29
N ALA A 135 10.68 7.36 -8.21
CA ALA A 135 12.09 7.00 -8.09
C ALA A 135 12.28 5.48 -7.98
N GLU A 136 11.46 4.79 -7.18
CA GLU A 136 11.50 3.33 -7.06
C GLU A 136 11.13 2.64 -8.38
N ALA A 137 10.22 3.21 -9.17
CA ALA A 137 9.88 2.68 -10.49
C ALA A 137 11.05 2.71 -11.49
N GLN A 138 12.10 3.50 -11.25
CA GLN A 138 13.30 3.51 -12.08
C GLN A 138 14.19 2.29 -11.83
N SER A 139 14.29 1.84 -10.57
CA SER A 139 15.10 0.68 -10.20
C SER A 139 14.29 -0.63 -10.23
N ASP A 140 13.03 -0.58 -9.82
CA ASP A 140 12.08 -1.69 -9.90
C ASP A 140 10.99 -1.37 -10.94
N ARG A 141 11.35 -1.62 -12.21
CA ARG A 141 10.49 -1.33 -13.36
C ARG A 141 9.10 -1.96 -13.26
N PHE A 142 8.95 -3.07 -12.55
CA PHE A 142 7.68 -3.77 -12.40
C PHE A 142 7.00 -3.50 -11.06
N LEU A 143 7.61 -2.71 -10.18
CA LEU A 143 7.11 -2.46 -8.82
C LEU A 143 6.78 -3.78 -8.10
N ASN A 144 7.68 -4.76 -8.21
CA ASN A 144 7.57 -6.08 -7.60
C ASN A 144 7.56 -6.04 -6.06
N GLU A 145 8.09 -4.99 -5.44
CA GLU A 145 7.96 -4.80 -3.99
C GLU A 145 6.48 -4.70 -3.55
N TYR A 146 5.57 -4.29 -4.44
CA TYR A 146 4.17 -4.03 -4.13
C TYR A 146 3.22 -5.05 -4.76
N ASP A 147 2.27 -5.54 -3.96
CA ASP A 147 1.12 -6.27 -4.48
C ASP A 147 -0.09 -5.35 -4.70
N THR A 148 -0.10 -4.19 -4.05
CA THR A 148 -1.19 -3.22 -4.09
C THR A 148 -0.62 -1.81 -4.04
N LEU A 149 -1.12 -0.93 -4.90
CA LEU A 149 -0.77 0.49 -4.91
C LEU A 149 -2.03 1.34 -4.79
N ILE A 150 -1.99 2.33 -3.90
CA ILE A 150 -3.02 3.33 -3.68
C ILE A 150 -2.44 4.67 -4.09
N VAL A 151 -3.09 5.35 -5.04
CA VAL A 151 -2.73 6.71 -5.46
C VAL A 151 -3.68 7.68 -4.76
N ASP A 152 -3.26 8.24 -3.63
CA ASP A 152 -4.09 9.17 -2.87
C ASP A 152 -4.08 10.57 -3.47
N GLU A 153 -5.11 11.36 -3.15
CA GLU A 153 -5.27 12.73 -3.63
C GLU A 153 -5.15 12.89 -5.14
N ALA A 154 -5.56 11.87 -5.91
CA ALA A 154 -5.56 11.90 -7.37
C ALA A 154 -6.36 13.07 -7.97
N HIS A 155 -7.23 13.70 -7.17
CA HIS A 155 -7.97 14.89 -7.53
C HIS A 155 -7.10 16.15 -7.67
N GLU A 156 -5.90 16.19 -7.07
CA GLU A 156 -4.98 17.33 -7.16
C GLU A 156 -4.33 17.47 -8.56
N ARG A 157 -4.42 16.42 -9.40
CA ARG A 157 -3.92 16.39 -10.78
C ARG A 157 -2.50 16.94 -10.92
N SER A 158 -1.62 16.53 -10.01
CA SER A 158 -0.20 16.88 -10.09
C SER A 158 0.47 16.12 -11.24
N LEU A 159 1.54 16.70 -11.81
CA LEU A 159 2.33 16.05 -12.86
C LEU A 159 2.86 14.67 -12.42
N ASN A 160 3.24 14.54 -11.13
CA ASN A 160 3.72 13.27 -10.59
C ASN A 160 2.60 12.23 -10.58
N ILE A 161 1.39 12.61 -10.18
CA ILE A 161 0.22 11.72 -10.19
C ILE A 161 -0.07 11.27 -11.63
N ASP A 162 -0.06 12.18 -12.60
CA ASP A 162 -0.29 11.84 -14.00
C ASP A 162 0.76 10.84 -14.53
N PHE A 163 2.04 11.02 -14.18
CA PHE A 163 3.09 10.06 -14.52
C PHE A 163 2.88 8.70 -13.86
N ILE A 164 2.52 8.67 -12.57
CA ILE A 164 2.21 7.43 -11.85
C ILE A 164 1.07 6.71 -12.55
N LEU A 165 -0.04 7.39 -12.87
CA LEU A 165 -1.19 6.78 -13.54
C LEU A 165 -0.82 6.25 -14.94
N GLY A 166 0.00 6.98 -15.70
CA GLY A 166 0.52 6.52 -16.99
C GLY A 166 1.39 5.26 -16.87
N LEU A 167 2.26 5.21 -15.86
CA LEU A 167 3.10 4.05 -15.57
C LEU A 167 2.27 2.85 -15.14
N LEU A 168 1.33 3.03 -14.21
CA LEU A 168 0.44 1.98 -13.72
C LEU A 168 -0.44 1.42 -14.83
N LYS A 169 -1.00 2.27 -15.71
CA LYS A 169 -1.76 1.82 -16.89
C LYS A 169 -0.96 0.87 -17.78
N THR A 170 0.35 1.09 -17.89
CA THR A 170 1.24 0.20 -18.64
C THR A 170 1.54 -1.09 -17.87
N LEU A 171 1.72 -1.01 -16.55
CA LEU A 171 2.01 -2.17 -15.70
C LEU A 171 0.85 -3.14 -15.55
N LEU A 172 -0.40 -2.66 -15.50
CA LEU A 172 -1.61 -3.52 -15.43
C LEU A 172 -1.68 -4.53 -16.58
N LYS A 173 -1.11 -4.21 -17.75
CA LYS A 173 -1.05 -5.16 -18.88
C LYS A 173 -0.05 -6.29 -18.68
N LYS A 174 0.95 -6.08 -17.80
CA LYS A 174 2.08 -6.98 -17.56
C LYS A 174 1.95 -7.76 -16.25
N ARG A 175 1.23 -7.22 -15.25
CA ARG A 175 0.94 -7.82 -13.95
C ARG A 175 -0.55 -8.16 -13.88
N LYS A 176 -0.92 -9.41 -14.18
CA LYS A 176 -2.31 -9.90 -14.09
C LYS A 176 -2.50 -10.80 -12.90
#